data_AF-A0A140KAB2-F1
#
_entry.id   AF-A0A140KAB2-F1
#
_cell.length_a   1.000
_cell.length_b   1.000
_cell.length_c   1.000
_cell.angle_alpha   90.00
_cell.angle_beta   90.00
_cell.angle_gamma   90.00
#
_symmetry.space_group_name_H-M   'P 1'
#
loop_
_entity.id
_entity.type
_entity.pdbx_description
1 polymer ?
#
loop_
_entity_poly.entity_id
_entity_poly.type
_entity_poly.pdbx_seq_one_letter_code
_entity_poly.pdbx_strand_id
1 'polypeptide(L)' 'MSVTLKTFIISSVTFVVVYLFRGFGLFSFLPGGIILFLLLITIGSGLTWGIVKTRRF' A
#
# COMPACT_ATOMS: atom_id res chain seq x y z
N MET A 1 10.23 13.88 7.48
CA MET A 1 9.43 13.00 6.60
C MET A 1 8.00 12.94 7.15
N SER A 2 7.01 13.46 6.43
CA SER A 2 5.61 13.52 6.89
C SER A 2 5.09 12.13 7.23
N VAL A 3 4.29 12.01 8.30
CA VAL A 3 3.70 10.73 8.75
C VAL A 3 2.96 10.04 7.60
N THR A 4 2.21 10.81 6.79
CA THR A 4 1.50 10.30 5.60
C THR A 4 2.40 9.66 4.54
N LEU A 5 3.60 10.20 4.33
CA LEU A 5 4.55 9.63 3.36
C LEU A 5 5.13 8.31 3.87
N LYS A 6 5.43 8.23 5.17
CA LYS A 6 5.91 6.97 5.78
C LYS A 6 4.86 5.87 5.65
N THR A 7 3.60 6.19 5.93
CA THR A 7 2.48 5.24 5.80
C THR A 7 2.31 4.75 4.36
N PHE A 8 2.43 5.63 3.36
CA PHE A 8 2.35 5.26 1.95
C PHE A 8 3.48 4.34 1.51
N ILE A 9 4.72 4.62 1.91
CA ILE A 9 5.87 3.78 1.53
C ILE A 9 5.73 2.38 2.16
N ILE A 10 5.37 2.32 3.45
CA ILE A 10 5.23 1.04 4.15
C ILE A 10 4.10 0.21 3.54
N SER A 11 2.94 0.81 3.27
CA SER A 11 1.80 0.11 2.66
C SER A 11 2.13 -0.39 1.26
N SER A 12 2.79 0.44 0.44
CA SER A 12 3.18 0.10 -0.93
C SER A 12 4.21 -1.04 -0.99
N VAL A 13 5.26 -0.97 -0.17
CA VAL A 13 6.26 -2.04 -0.08
C VAL A 13 5.63 -3.35 0.40
N THR A 14 4.79 -3.28 1.43
CA THR A 14 4.08 -4.45 1.96
C THR A 14 3.17 -5.07 0.89
N PHE A 15 2.43 -4.24 0.14
CA PHE A 15 1.59 -4.72 -0.96
C PHE A 15 2.41 -5.45 -2.02
N VAL A 16 3.52 -4.87 -2.48
CA VAL A 16 4.36 -5.49 -3.52
C VAL A 16 4.94 -6.81 -3.02
N VAL A 17 5.47 -6.85 -1.80
CA VAL A 17 6.02 -8.08 -1.20
C VAL A 17 4.93 -9.15 -1.09
N VAL A 18 3.78 -8.86 -0.50
CA VAL A 18 2.70 -9.85 -0.35
C VAL A 18 2.19 -10.33 -1.71
N TYR A 19 2.05 -9.43 -2.68
CA TYR A 19 1.59 -9.78 -4.03
C TYR A 19 2.56 -10.71 -4.76
N LEU A 20 3.86 -10.37 -4.77
CA LEU A 20 4.89 -11.18 -5.42
C LEU A 20 5.03 -12.54 -4.73
N PHE A 21 5.14 -12.58 -3.41
CA PHE A 21 5.27 -13.83 -2.65
C PHE A 21 4.02 -14.72 -2.75
N ARG A 22 2.82 -14.15 -2.96
CA ARG A 22 1.63 -14.93 -3.32
C ARG A 22 1.76 -15.53 -4.72
N GLY A 23 2.27 -14.79 -5.69
CA GLY A 23 2.58 -15.29 -7.04
C GLY A 23 3.59 -16.45 -7.03
N PHE A 24 4.54 -16.42 -6.09
CA PHE A 24 5.50 -17.52 -5.85
C PHE A 24 4.94 -18.68 -5.01
N GLY A 25 3.66 -18.63 -4.60
CA GLY A 25 3.01 -19.70 -3.83
C GLY A 25 3.33 -19.72 -2.34
N LEU A 26 4.26 -18.88 -1.85
CA LEU A 26 4.63 -18.80 -0.42
C LEU A 26 3.50 -18.24 0.45
N PHE A 27 2.62 -17.43 -0.13
CA PHE A 27 1.44 -16.85 0.52
C PHE A 27 0.12 -17.30 -0.13
N SER A 28 0.11 -18.48 -0.74
CA SER A 28 -1.08 -19.05 -1.39
C SER A 28 -2.28 -19.25 -0.44
N PHE A 29 -2.03 -19.37 0.86
CA PHE A 29 -3.06 -19.47 1.91
C PHE A 29 -3.78 -18.15 2.20
N LEU A 30 -3.26 -17.00 1.76
CA LEU A 30 -3.88 -15.71 2.00
C LEU A 30 -5.10 -15.50 1.06
N PRO A 31 -6.31 -15.23 1.61
CA PRO A 31 -7.48 -14.91 0.82
C PRO A 31 -7.23 -13.74 -0.13
N GLY A 32 -7.75 -13.84 -1.36
CA GLY A 32 -7.58 -12.77 -2.36
C GLY A 32 -8.09 -11.40 -1.91
N GLY A 33 -9.09 -11.37 -1.02
CA GLY A 33 -9.62 -10.13 -0.44
C GLY A 33 -8.58 -9.31 0.34
N ILE A 34 -7.60 -9.94 0.98
CA ILE A 34 -6.57 -9.23 1.77
C ILE A 34 -5.68 -8.37 0.86
N ILE A 35 -5.39 -8.85 -0.36
CA ILE A 35 -4.63 -8.09 -1.35
C ILE A 35 -5.40 -6.87 -1.83
N LEU A 36 -6.72 -6.99 -2.02
CA LEU A 36 -7.58 -5.87 -2.37
C LEU A 36 -7.61 -4.80 -1.26
N PHE A 37 -7.69 -5.20 0.01
CA PHE A 37 -7.61 -4.26 1.13
C PHE A 37 -6.25 -3.54 1.17
N LEU A 38 -5.14 -4.27 1.00
CA LEU A 38 -3.80 -3.68 0.92
C LEU A 38 -3.66 -2.70 -0.26
N LEU A 39 -4.23 -3.03 -1.41
CA LEU A 39 -4.27 -2.15 -2.57
C LEU A 39 -5.02 -0.85 -2.26
N LEU A 40 -6.22 -0.95 -1.68
CA LEU A 40 -7.05 0.22 -1.33
C LEU A 40 -6.34 1.14 -0.32
N ILE A 41 -5.67 0.57 0.69
CA ILE A 41 -4.89 1.35 1.66
C ILE A 41 -3.71 2.05 0.98
N THR A 42 -3.04 1.37 0.04
CA THR A 42 -1.93 1.95 -0.72
C THR A 42 -2.41 3.14 -1.57
N ILE A 43 -3.53 2.98 -2.28
CA ILE A 43 -4.13 4.04 -3.09
C ILE A 43 -4.57 5.22 -2.20
N GLY A 44 -5.29 4.95 -1.11
CA GLY A 44 -5.79 5.99 -0.21
C GLY A 44 -4.67 6.78 0.48
N SER A 45 -3.59 6.10 0.91
CA SER A 45 -2.42 6.76 1.50
C SER A 45 -1.62 7.58 0.48
N GLY A 46 -1.52 7.11 -0.77
CA GLY A 46 -0.90 7.87 -1.86
C GLY A 46 -1.71 9.12 -2.22
N LEU A 47 -3.03 8.99 -2.31
CA LEU A 47 -3.93 10.10 -2.64
C LEU A 47 -3.92 11.18 -1.54
N THR A 48 -4.03 10.77 -0.28
CA THR A 48 -3.97 11.69 0.87
C THR A 48 -2.64 12.41 0.95
N TRP A 49 -1.52 11.71 0.71
CA TRP A 49 -0.21 12.37 0.62
C TRP A 49 -0.15 13.38 -0.53
N GLY A 50 -0.65 13.02 -1.71
CA GLY A 50 -0.72 13.91 -2.88
C GLY A 50 -1.49 15.18 -2.58
N ILE A 51 -2.69 15.06 -2.00
CA ILE A 51 -3.56 16.18 -1.62
C ILE A 51 -2.89 17.08 -0.56
N VAL A 52 -2.28 16.49 0.48
CA VAL A 52 -1.57 17.25 1.52
C VAL A 52 -0.40 18.03 0.92
N LYS A 53 0.25 17.47 -0.10
CA LYS A 53 1.36 18.13 -0.78
C LYS A 53 0.89 19.27 -1.67
N THR A 54 -0.17 19.11 -2.46
CA THR A 54 -0.75 20.19 -3.28
C THR A 54 -1.39 21.31 -2.47
N ARG A 55 -1.91 21.03 -1.26
CA ARG A 55 -2.47 22.05 -0.34
C ARG A 55 -1.41 22.90 0.37
N ARG A 56 -0.14 22.48 0.35
CA ARG A 56 0.99 23.21 0.96
C ARG A 56 1.80 24.02 -0.06
N PHE A 57 1.43 23.97 -1.34
CA PHE A 57 1.95 24.87 -2.38
C PHE A 57 1.02 26.06 -2.57
#